data_AF-A0A0R3PIJ7-F1
#
_entry.id   AF-A0A0R3PIJ7-F1
#
_cell.length_a   1.000
_cell.length_b   1.000
_cell.length_c   1.000
_cell.angle_alpha   90.00
_cell.angle_beta   90.00
_cell.angle_gamma   90.00
#
_symmetry.space_group_name_H-M   'P 1'
#
loop_
_entity.id
_entity.type
_entity.pdbx_description
1 polymer ?
#
loop_
_entity_poly.entity_id
_entity_poly.type
_entity_poly.pdbx_seq_one_letter_code
_entity_poly.pdbx_strand_id
1 'polypeptide(L)'
;MNGFRYIILLVSTLSMTFIYSNRIVFGFTVICQVPENNTDNGYFLADSSIKAWMFTVTAVGMCFGPIPLYWAYALNTRILILAYGIISTVATVFYPLADRLGLWPSLVARFLSVS
;
A
#
# COMPACT_ATOMS: atom_id res chain seq x y z
N MET A 1 24.59 14.11 22.86
CA MET A 1 23.23 13.75 22.39
C MET A 1 23.17 13.49 20.87
N ASN A 2 24.20 12.89 20.25
CA ASN A 2 24.20 12.61 18.80
C ASN A 2 23.65 11.20 18.44
N GLY A 3 23.72 10.23 19.36
CA GLY A 3 23.23 8.87 19.12
C GLY A 3 21.74 8.77 18.83
N PHE A 4 20.92 9.60 19.48
CA PHE A 4 19.46 9.62 19.27
C PHE A 4 19.06 9.98 17.84
N ARG A 5 19.84 10.84 17.16
CA ARG A 5 19.59 11.22 15.76
C ARG A 5 19.83 10.05 14.81
N TYR A 6 20.88 9.25 15.04
CA TYR A 6 21.16 8.06 14.24
C TYR A 6 20.13 6.95 14.45
N ILE A 7 19.63 6.78 15.69
CA ILE A 7 18.58 5.79 15.99
C ILE A 7 17.29 6.12 15.21
N ILE A 8 16.86 7.39 15.20
CA ILE A 8 15.65 7.80 14.46
C ILE A 8 15.83 7.59 12.96
N LEU A 9 16.99 7.94 12.40
CA LEU A 9 17.30 7.74 10.99
C LEU A 9 17.28 6.25 10.62
N LEU A 10 17.89 5.40 11.44
CA LEU A 10 17.92 3.95 11.22
C LEU A 10 16.50 3.37 11.25
N VAL A 11 15.72 3.68 12.29
CA VAL A 11 14.32 3.22 12.41
C VAL A 11 13.48 3.67 11.22
N SER A 12 13.60 4.94 10.79
CA SER A 12 12.86 5.46 9.64
C SER A 12 13.28 4.81 8.32
N THR A 13 14.56 4.48 8.16
CA THR A 13 15.06 3.83 6.94
C THR A 13 14.59 2.38 6.87
N LEU A 14 14.59 1.69 8.01
CA LEU A 14 14.17 0.30 8.12
C LEU A 14 12.66 0.16 7.90
N SER A 15 11.84 1.09 8.43
CA SER A 15 10.39 1.10 8.18
C SER A 15 10.06 1.33 6.71
N MET A 16 10.74 2.28 6.04
CA MET A 16 10.51 2.56 4.62
C MET A 16 10.92 1.38 3.74
N THR A 17 12.01 0.70 4.09
CA THR A 17 12.48 -0.52 3.40
C THR A 17 11.44 -1.64 3.52
N PHE A 18 10.86 -1.82 4.70
CA PHE A 18 9.85 -2.85 4.94
C PHE A 18 8.56 -2.59 4.14
N ILE A 19 8.07 -1.35 4.11
CA ILE A 19 6.90 -0.96 3.31
C ILE A 19 7.16 -1.21 1.81
N TYR A 20 8.34 -0.84 1.31
CA TYR A 20 8.69 -1.06 -0.09
C TYR A 20 8.80 -2.56 -0.44
N SER A 21 9.37 -3.37 0.45
CA SER A 21 9.46 -4.81 0.30
C SER A 21 8.06 -5.45 0.21
N ASN A 22 7.16 -5.08 1.12
CA ASN A 22 5.78 -5.58 1.12
C ASN A 22 5.05 -5.28 -0.19
N ARG A 23 5.27 -4.09 -0.78
CA ARG A 23 4.68 -3.72 -2.08
C ARG A 23 5.14 -4.64 -3.21
N ILE A 24 6.43 -5.01 -3.23
CA ILE A 24 6.98 -5.91 -4.25
C ILE A 24 6.40 -7.31 -4.09
N VAL A 25 6.46 -7.87 -2.88
CA VAL A 25 5.94 -9.22 -2.58
C VAL A 25 4.46 -9.29 -2.97
N PHE A 26 3.69 -8.28 -2.61
CA PHE A 26 2.28 -8.20 -2.93
C PHE A 26 1.99 -8.16 -4.45
N GLY A 27 2.84 -7.48 -5.22
CA GLY A 27 2.79 -7.50 -6.68
C GLY A 27 2.93 -8.91 -7.25
N PHE A 28 3.87 -9.70 -6.72
CA PHE A 28 4.03 -11.10 -7.12
C PHE A 28 2.85 -11.97 -6.67
N THR A 29 2.33 -11.78 -5.46
CA THR A 29 1.16 -12.53 -4.96
C THR A 29 -0.03 -12.41 -5.91
N VAL A 30 -0.35 -11.20 -6.39
CA VAL A 30 -1.48 -10.96 -7.32
C VAL A 30 -1.26 -11.61 -8.69
N ILE A 31 -0.01 -11.66 -9.17
CA ILE A 31 0.31 -12.33 -10.43
C ILE A 31 0.16 -13.85 -10.27
N CYS A 32 0.69 -14.40 -9.18
CA CYS A 32 0.73 -15.84 -8.90
C CYS A 32 -0.62 -16.44 -8.45
N GLN A 33 -1.60 -15.61 -8.10
CA GLN A 33 -2.96 -16.09 -7.85
C GLN A 33 -3.58 -16.57 -9.17
N VAL A 34 -3.54 -17.89 -9.39
CA VAL A 34 -4.18 -18.62 -10.49
C VAL A 34 -5.55 -19.09 -10.01
N PRO A 35 -6.65 -18.75 -10.71
CA PRO A 35 -7.97 -19.26 -10.34
C PRO A 35 -8.05 -20.76 -10.60
N GLU A 36 -8.36 -21.54 -9.57
CA GLU A 36 -8.59 -22.99 -9.72
C GLU A 36 -9.95 -23.24 -10.39
N ASN A 37 -9.91 -23.51 -11.69
CA ASN A 37 -10.84 -24.32 -12.48
C ASN A 37 -12.38 -24.13 -12.29
N ASN A 38 -12.96 -23.26 -13.12
CA ASN A 38 -14.25 -23.40 -13.84
C ASN A 38 -15.56 -23.81 -13.13
N THR A 39 -15.70 -23.64 -11.81
CA THR A 39 -17.03 -23.80 -11.17
C THR A 39 -17.42 -22.70 -10.18
N ASP A 40 -16.51 -21.80 -9.81
CA ASP A 40 -16.86 -20.59 -9.06
C ASP A 40 -16.93 -19.37 -9.97
N ASN A 41 -18.16 -18.96 -10.26
CA ASN A 41 -18.47 -17.74 -10.99
C ASN A 41 -17.98 -16.52 -10.19
N GLY A 42 -17.00 -15.77 -10.72
CA GLY A 42 -16.82 -14.37 -10.36
C GLY A 42 -15.58 -13.97 -9.53
N TYR A 43 -14.51 -14.76 -9.52
CA TYR A 43 -13.25 -14.28 -8.93
C TYR A 43 -12.64 -13.16 -9.77
N PHE A 44 -12.65 -11.94 -9.23
CA PHE A 44 -12.32 -10.71 -9.98
C PHE A 44 -10.86 -10.64 -10.44
N LEU A 45 -9.94 -11.40 -9.83
CA LEU A 45 -8.52 -11.47 -10.25
C LEU A 45 -8.27 -12.50 -11.35
N ALA A 46 -9.30 -13.20 -11.85
CA ALA A 46 -9.16 -14.08 -13.01
C ALA A 46 -8.90 -13.29 -14.31
N ASP A 47 -9.39 -12.05 -14.39
CA ASP A 47 -9.22 -11.19 -15.55
C ASP A 47 -7.87 -10.47 -15.51
N SER A 48 -7.10 -10.59 -16.61
CA SER A 48 -5.79 -9.94 -16.75
C SER A 48 -5.90 -8.42 -16.75
N SER A 49 -7.03 -7.87 -17.19
CA SER A 49 -7.32 -6.43 -17.15
C SER A 49 -7.38 -5.95 -15.71
N ILE A 50 -8.12 -6.65 -14.84
CA ILE A 50 -8.25 -6.24 -13.44
C ILE A 50 -6.92 -6.31 -12.70
N LYS A 51 -6.07 -7.30 -12.99
CA LYS A 51 -4.69 -7.34 -12.48
C LYS A 51 -3.90 -6.09 -12.88
N ALA A 52 -3.99 -5.63 -14.13
CA ALA A 52 -3.33 -4.41 -14.59
C ALA A 52 -3.87 -3.15 -13.89
N TRP A 53 -5.19 -3.08 -13.64
CA TRP A 53 -5.81 -1.98 -12.90
C TRP A 53 -5.29 -1.88 -11.46
N MET A 54 -4.99 -3.00 -10.80
CA MET A 54 -4.39 -2.97 -9.48
C MET A 54 -2.99 -2.33 -9.46
N PHE A 55 -2.17 -2.61 -10.48
CA PHE A 55 -0.84 -2.02 -10.59
C PHE A 55 -0.92 -0.52 -10.88
N THR A 56 -1.84 -0.10 -11.76
CA THR A 56 -2.02 1.32 -12.11
C THR A 56 -2.56 2.14 -10.94
N VAL A 57 -3.55 1.64 -10.18
CA VAL A 57 -4.07 2.33 -8.97
C VAL A 57 -2.96 2.53 -7.93
N THR A 58 -2.06 1.55 -7.81
CA THR A 58 -0.89 1.67 -6.92
C THR A 58 0.11 2.72 -7.42
N ALA A 59 0.28 2.86 -8.73
CA ALA A 59 1.15 3.88 -9.31
C ALA A 59 0.54 5.28 -9.12
N VAL A 60 -0.76 5.41 -9.35
CA VAL A 60 -1.53 6.65 -9.12
C VAL A 60 -1.43 7.05 -7.65
N GLY A 61 -1.66 6.13 -6.70
CA GLY A 61 -1.50 6.42 -5.26
C GLY A 61 -0.13 7.00 -4.91
N MET A 62 0.96 6.54 -5.53
CA MET A 62 2.30 7.11 -5.29
C MET A 62 2.47 8.53 -5.84
N CYS A 63 1.82 8.85 -6.96
CA CYS A 63 1.85 10.20 -7.51
C CYS A 63 1.04 11.17 -6.65
N PHE A 64 -0.07 10.70 -6.06
CA PHE A 64 -0.96 11.52 -5.24
C PHE A 64 -0.55 11.60 -3.76
N GLY A 65 0.13 10.59 -3.22
CA GLY A 65 0.61 10.54 -1.83
C GLY A 65 1.42 11.76 -1.35
N PRO A 66 2.36 12.33 -2.13
CA PRO A 66 3.12 13.52 -1.71
C PRO A 66 2.37 14.85 -1.87
N ILE A 67 1.21 14.87 -2.53
CA ILE A 67 0.42 16.10 -2.73
C ILE A 67 -0.03 16.73 -1.39
N PRO A 68 -0.58 15.98 -0.41
CA PRO A 68 -0.87 16.54 0.91
C PRO A 68 0.37 17.02 1.67
N LEU A 69 1.56 16.47 1.37
CA LEU A 69 2.83 16.97 1.94
C LEU A 69 3.22 18.35 1.39
N TYR A 70 2.77 18.71 0.17
CA TYR A 70 2.95 20.07 -0.34
C TYR A 70 2.21 21.11 0.50
N TRP A 71 1.02 20.78 1.03
CA TRP A 71 0.26 21.66 1.93
C TRP A 71 0.79 21.67 3.37
N ALA A 72 1.74 20.78 3.68
CA ALA A 72 2.26 20.57 5.03
C ALA A 72 3.19 21.67 5.55
N TYR A 73 3.49 22.72 4.80
CA TYR A 73 4.26 23.86 5.33
C TYR A 73 3.58 24.51 6.55
N ALA A 74 2.27 24.31 6.73
CA ALA A 74 1.49 24.77 7.88
C ALA A 74 1.50 23.81 9.09
N LEU A 75 2.01 22.58 8.96
CA LEU A 75 1.93 21.51 9.95
C LEU A 75 3.31 20.92 10.28
N ASN A 76 3.45 20.33 11.46
CA ASN A 76 4.67 19.64 11.86
C ASN A 76 4.90 18.39 10.97
N THR A 77 5.90 18.45 10.09
CA THR A 77 6.28 17.39 9.14
C THR A 77 6.47 16.02 9.77
N ARG A 78 6.94 15.97 11.03
CA ARG A 78 7.15 14.71 11.78
C ARG A 78 5.87 13.93 12.04
N ILE A 79 4.78 14.62 12.40
CA ILE A 79 3.50 13.98 12.73
C ILE A 79 2.81 13.49 11.45
N LEU A 80 2.93 14.27 10.37
CA LEU A 80 2.36 13.89 9.07
C LEU A 80 2.99 12.63 8.50
N ILE A 81 4.33 12.53 8.54
CA ILE A 81 5.04 11.33 8.07
C ILE A 81 4.65 10.10 8.89
N LEU A 82 4.49 10.25 10.22
CA LEU A 82 4.04 9.15 11.08
C LEU A 82 2.59 8.75 10.82
N ALA A 83 1.67 9.72 10.69
CA ALA A 83 0.26 9.44 10.41
C ALA A 83 0.09 8.71 9.07
N TYR A 84 0.80 9.16 8.03
CA TYR A 84 0.85 8.51 6.72
C TYR A 84 1.35 7.06 6.83
N GLY A 85 2.45 6.83 7.55
CA GLY A 85 2.99 5.48 7.79
C GLY A 85 2.01 4.56 8.54
N ILE A 86 1.28 5.08 9.52
CA ILE A 86 0.27 4.30 10.26
C ILE A 86 -0.91 3.93 9.36
N ILE A 87 -1.44 4.90 8.60
CA ILE A 87 -2.55 4.65 7.67
C ILE A 87 -2.15 3.58 6.62
N SER A 88 -0.93 3.71 6.07
CA SER A 88 -0.38 2.77 5.10
C SER A 88 -0.25 1.34 5.66
N THR A 89 0.26 1.20 6.89
CA THR A 89 0.41 -0.10 7.55
C THR A 89 -0.93 -0.74 7.90
N VAL A 90 -1.89 0.04 8.40
CA VAL A 90 -3.25 -0.44 8.69
C VAL A 90 -3.94 -0.92 7.40
N ALA A 91 -3.85 -0.15 6.32
CA ALA A 91 -4.42 -0.53 5.03
C ALA A 91 -3.78 -1.81 4.46
N THR A 92 -2.48 -2.01 4.67
CA THR A 92 -1.76 -3.24 4.25
C THR A 92 -2.23 -4.46 5.04
N VAL A 93 -2.40 -4.34 6.36
CA VAL A 93 -2.89 -5.44 7.22
C VAL A 93 -4.35 -5.77 6.92
N PHE A 94 -5.14 -4.76 6.52
CA PHE A 94 -6.55 -4.94 6.19
C PHE A 94 -6.79 -5.53 4.80
N TYR A 95 -5.78 -5.52 3.93
CA TYR A 95 -5.85 -6.05 2.57
C TYR A 95 -6.35 -7.51 2.46
N PRO A 96 -5.81 -8.50 3.20
CA PRO A 96 -6.31 -9.89 3.15
C PRO A 96 -7.76 -10.02 3.65
N LEU A 97 -8.25 -9.08 4.46
CA LEU A 97 -9.63 -9.04 4.90
C LEU A 97 -10.55 -8.46 3.80
N ALA A 98 -10.06 -7.46 3.07
CA ALA A 98 -10.76 -6.82 1.95
C ALA A 98 -10.89 -7.75 0.73
N ASP A 99 -9.95 -8.67 0.53
CA ASP A 99 -10.00 -9.69 -0.52
C ASP A 99 -11.28 -10.55 -0.43
N ARG A 100 -11.75 -10.83 0.79
CA ARG A 100 -12.99 -11.58 1.03
C ARG A 100 -14.27 -10.78 0.77
N LEU A 101 -14.20 -9.46 0.71
CA LEU A 101 -15.36 -8.55 0.63
C LEU A 101 -15.59 -7.98 -0.79
N GLY A 102 -14.67 -8.21 -1.74
CA GLY A 102 -14.85 -7.91 -3.18
C GLY A 102 -13.81 -6.97 -3.80
N LEU A 103 -13.99 -6.66 -5.09
CA LEU A 103 -13.07 -5.87 -5.93
C LEU A 103 -12.85 -4.43 -5.42
N TRP A 104 -13.93 -3.73 -5.09
CA TRP A 104 -13.91 -2.31 -4.68
C TRP A 104 -13.16 -2.04 -3.37
N PRO A 105 -13.40 -2.77 -2.26
CA PRO A 105 -12.66 -2.55 -1.02
C PRO A 105 -11.18 -2.92 -1.16
N SER A 106 -10.84 -3.93 -1.98
CA SER A 106 -9.46 -4.28 -2.30
C SER A 106 -8.73 -3.16 -3.06
N LEU A 107 -9.40 -2.50 -4.02
CA LEU A 107 -8.85 -1.35 -4.74
C LEU A 107 -8.60 -0.15 -3.83
N VAL A 108 -9.56 0.19 -2.98
CA VAL A 108 -9.47 1.33 -2.07
C VAL A 108 -8.40 1.11 -1.00
N ALA A 109 -8.32 -0.11 -0.44
CA ALA A 109 -7.25 -0.47 0.50
C ALA A 109 -5.86 -0.35 -0.14
N ARG A 110 -5.73 -0.67 -1.43
CA ARG A 110 -4.46 -0.56 -2.17
C ARG A 110 -4.09 0.87 -2.54
N PHE A 111 -5.07 1.74 -2.80
CA PHE A 111 -4.83 3.16 -2.94
C PHE A 111 -4.34 3.75 -1.61
N LEU A 112 -5.03 3.45 -0.50
CA LEU A 112 -4.71 3.97 0.84
C LEU A 112 -3.45 3.36 1.47
N SER A 113 -3.02 2.16 1.08
CA SER A 113 -1.76 1.58 1.57
C SER A 113 -0.52 2.23 0.96
N VAL A 114 -0.67 2.94 -0.14
CA VAL A 114 0.41 3.55 -0.92
C VAL A 114 0.34 5.08 -0.91
N SER A 115 -0.88 5.63 -0.76
CA SER A 115 -1.15 7.04 -0.44
C SER A 115 -0.92 7.34 1.03
#